data_AF-A0A1D1VIN9-F1
#
_entry.id   AF-A0A1D1VIN9-F1
#
_cell.length_a   1.000
_cell.length_b   1.000
_cell.length_c   1.000
_cell.angle_alpha   90.00
_cell.angle_beta   90.00
_cell.angle_gamma   90.00
#
_symmetry.space_group_name_H-M   'P 1'
#
loop_
_entity.id
_entity.type
_entity.pdbx_description
1 polymer ?
#
loop_
_entity_poly.entity_id
_entity_poly.type
_entity_poly.pdbx_seq_one_letter_code
_entity_poly.pdbx_strand_id
1 'polypeptide(L)'
;MSSIRTELTNTPLGIFLVNQLDQAKRWQERALAEIAQSVQDNEAYQGYLISRYISNPLLINGKKFDLRLYVLITSFKPLRCYYYRQGFCRFCATKYSPDGNNIDDKFMHLTNVAVQKQKKGYNRSHGNKWNITAFRLYMERVYGRGKIDSLFDNIFWMIVQSLKAAQPLMDNDRHCYEMYGYDCLIDANLKPWLLEINASPSLEDSTPTDRIIKTNLLMDTMRLAVYERCPQLLGIKEKSIDGSDMPLGDYEILYLEEVTLKNVVEKKAEENAGRYGPVTGPSKSSKKPRWKNIV
;
A
#
# COMPACT_ATOMS: atom_id res chain seq x y z
N MET A 1 17.11 -2.33 17.14
CA MET A 1 17.59 -2.11 15.77
C MET A 1 16.70 -1.08 15.10
N SER A 2 17.30 -0.12 14.41
CA SER A 2 16.61 0.92 13.66
C SER A 2 17.13 0.92 12.22
N SER A 3 16.29 1.27 11.25
CA SER A 3 16.66 1.46 9.85
C SER A 3 16.70 2.94 9.52
N ILE A 4 17.72 3.36 8.77
CA ILE A 4 17.87 4.72 8.24
C ILE A 4 17.53 4.70 6.76
N ARG A 5 16.76 5.69 6.28
CA ARG A 5 16.35 5.82 4.88
C ARG A 5 16.46 7.27 4.40
N THR A 6 16.92 7.49 3.17
CA THR A 6 16.90 8.80 2.48
C THR A 6 15.48 9.18 2.03
N GLU A 7 15.09 10.44 2.23
CA GLU A 7 13.71 10.91 1.99
C GLU A 7 13.28 11.02 0.51
N LEU A 8 14.22 10.98 -0.45
CA LEU A 8 13.93 11.33 -1.85
C LEU A 8 14.34 10.30 -2.91
N THR A 9 14.95 9.17 -2.53
CA THR A 9 15.44 8.18 -3.49
C THR A 9 14.72 6.83 -3.35
N ASN A 10 14.07 6.40 -4.44
CA ASN A 10 13.48 5.06 -4.57
C ASN A 10 14.53 3.94 -4.76
N THR A 11 15.82 4.28 -4.64
CA THR A 11 16.94 3.35 -4.76
C THR A 11 17.42 2.88 -3.38
N PRO A 12 17.59 1.57 -3.17
CA PRO A 12 18.04 1.00 -1.90
C PRO A 12 19.52 1.24 -1.58
N LEU A 13 20.22 2.07 -2.36
CA LEU A 13 21.59 2.51 -2.06
C LEU A 13 21.68 3.33 -0.76
N GLY A 14 20.55 3.86 -0.26
CA GLY A 14 20.49 4.69 0.95
C GLY A 14 19.84 4.06 2.20
N ILE A 15 19.60 2.73 2.24
CA ILE A 15 19.02 2.07 3.43
C ILE A 15 20.08 1.30 4.22
N PHE A 16 20.18 1.62 5.51
CA PHE A 16 21.12 0.98 6.44
C PHE A 16 20.41 0.53 7.70
N LEU A 17 20.89 -0.56 8.28
CA LEU A 17 20.44 -1.03 9.57
C LEU A 17 21.50 -0.69 10.61
N VAL A 18 21.06 -0.12 11.73
CA VAL A 18 21.92 0.23 12.85
C VAL A 18 21.38 -0.39 14.13
N ASN A 19 22.29 -0.83 15.00
CA ASN A 19 21.96 -1.32 16.34
C ASN A 19 22.36 -0.32 17.43
N GLN A 20 23.14 0.71 17.10
CA GLN A 20 23.56 1.79 17.99
C GLN A 20 23.39 3.14 17.29
N LEU A 21 22.91 4.15 18.03
CA LEU A 21 22.71 5.50 17.48
C LEU A 21 24.03 6.16 17.03
N ASP A 22 25.15 5.82 17.64
CA ASP A 22 26.46 6.35 17.22
C ASP A 22 26.92 5.81 15.86
N GLN A 23 26.34 4.70 15.37
CA GLN A 23 26.52 4.29 13.97
C GLN A 23 25.78 5.26 13.04
N ALA A 24 24.55 5.65 13.40
CA ALA A 24 23.76 6.61 12.61
C ALA A 24 24.46 7.97 12.48
N LYS A 25 25.03 8.49 13.56
CA LYS A 25 25.79 9.75 13.56
C LYS A 25 27.01 9.70 12.65
N ARG A 26 27.81 8.62 12.75
CA ARG A 26 28.98 8.42 11.88
C ARG A 26 28.60 8.33 10.40
N TRP A 27 27.43 7.77 10.09
CA TRP A 27 26.89 7.76 8.74
C TRP A 27 26.47 9.14 8.25
N GLN A 28 25.79 9.91 9.11
CA GLN A 28 25.43 11.29 8.80
C GLN A 28 26.67 12.14 8.51
N GLU A 29 27.73 12.01 9.30
CA GLU A 29 29.01 12.70 9.10
C GLU A 29 29.68 12.33 7.78
N ARG A 30 29.71 11.03 7.42
CA ARG A 30 30.25 10.57 6.13
C ARG A 30 29.42 11.07 4.95
N ALA A 31 28.11 10.99 5.03
CA ALA A 31 27.22 11.48 3.99
C ALA A 31 27.38 13.00 3.79
N LEU A 32 27.47 13.77 4.87
CA LEU A 32 27.75 15.20 4.81
C LEU A 32 29.14 15.49 4.20
N ALA A 33 30.15 14.67 4.49
CA ALA A 33 31.49 14.84 3.90
C ALA A 33 31.53 14.51 2.40
N GLU A 34 30.81 13.47 1.96
CA GLU A 34 30.67 13.13 0.53
C GLU A 34 29.89 14.22 -0.22
N ILE A 35 28.82 14.75 0.37
CA ILE A 35 28.04 15.87 -0.18
C ILE A 35 28.90 17.14 -0.23
N ALA A 36 29.69 17.44 0.80
CA ALA A 36 30.59 18.59 0.84
C ALA A 36 31.68 18.54 -0.26
N GLN A 37 32.05 17.34 -0.73
CA GLN A 37 32.96 17.16 -1.85
C GLN A 37 32.27 17.25 -3.22
N SER A 38 30.94 17.12 -3.29
CA SER A 38 30.14 17.18 -4.53
C SER A 38 29.46 18.53 -4.77
N VAL A 39 29.73 19.57 -3.97
CA VAL A 39 29.10 20.92 -4.04
C VAL A 39 29.59 21.75 -5.26
N GLN A 40 29.66 21.16 -6.44
CA GLN A 40 29.53 21.92 -7.69
C GLN A 40 28.10 21.92 -8.24
N ASP A 41 27.25 20.98 -7.81
CA ASP A 41 25.85 20.93 -8.23
C ASP A 41 24.91 21.21 -7.05
N ASN A 42 23.93 22.07 -7.32
CA ASN A 42 22.99 22.68 -6.39
C ASN A 42 21.92 21.67 -5.87
N GLU A 43 22.34 20.51 -5.37
CA GLU A 43 21.41 19.48 -4.86
C GLU A 43 21.01 19.77 -3.40
N ALA A 44 19.70 19.86 -3.19
CA ALA A 44 19.07 20.12 -1.91
C ALA A 44 19.48 19.08 -0.84
N TYR A 45 19.67 19.54 0.39
CA TYR A 45 19.87 18.72 1.58
C TYR A 45 18.98 17.47 1.57
N GLN A 46 19.57 16.27 1.53
CA GLN A 46 18.83 15.02 1.68
C GLN A 46 18.64 14.71 3.18
N GLY A 47 17.41 14.85 3.66
CA GLY A 47 17.00 14.39 4.98
C GLY A 47 17.04 12.86 5.10
N TYR A 48 17.32 12.37 6.30
CA TYR A 48 17.29 10.95 6.64
C TYR A 48 16.21 10.66 7.68
N LEU A 49 15.40 9.65 7.42
CA LEU A 49 14.42 9.11 8.35
C LEU A 49 15.03 7.95 9.14
N ILE A 50 15.03 8.04 10.47
CA ILE A 50 15.33 6.92 11.36
C ILE A 50 14.02 6.29 11.79
N SER A 51 13.82 5.02 11.44
CA SER A 51 12.63 4.25 11.81
C SER A 51 13.01 2.99 12.58
N ARG A 52 12.13 2.55 13.48
CA ARG A 52 12.34 1.30 14.21
C ARG A 52 12.24 0.11 13.25
N TYR A 53 13.24 -0.76 13.27
CA TYR A 53 13.24 -1.95 12.43
C TYR A 53 12.25 -3.01 12.97
N ILE A 54 11.46 -3.60 12.08
CA ILE A 54 10.57 -4.71 12.42
C ILE A 54 11.38 -6.00 12.40
N SER A 55 11.83 -6.42 13.58
CA SER A 55 12.75 -7.57 13.79
C SER A 55 12.06 -8.94 13.86
N ASN A 56 10.72 -8.97 13.95
CA ASN A 56 9.95 -10.22 13.92
C ASN A 56 8.95 -10.22 12.75
N PRO A 57 9.43 -10.12 11.49
CA PRO A 57 8.56 -10.16 10.33
C PRO A 57 7.94 -11.54 10.19
N LEU A 58 6.75 -11.60 9.58
CA LEU A 58 6.21 -12.85 9.08
C LEU A 58 7.15 -13.40 7.99
N LEU A 59 7.40 -14.71 8.03
CA LEU A 59 8.26 -15.40 7.09
C LEU A 59 7.48 -16.45 6.32
N ILE A 60 7.79 -16.60 5.03
CA ILE A 60 7.34 -17.73 4.21
C ILE A 60 8.58 -18.50 3.77
N ASN A 61 8.62 -19.79 4.07
CA ASN A 61 9.81 -20.64 3.89
C ASN A 61 11.09 -20.03 4.48
N GLY A 62 10.95 -19.33 5.61
CA GLY A 62 12.06 -18.66 6.30
C GLY A 62 12.56 -17.38 5.61
N LYS A 63 11.86 -16.85 4.61
CA LYS A 63 12.26 -15.62 3.90
C LYS A 63 11.35 -14.45 4.27
N LYS A 64 11.97 -13.29 4.48
CA LYS A 64 11.27 -12.01 4.66
C LYS A 64 10.65 -11.57 3.34
N PHE A 65 9.51 -10.89 3.42
CA PHE A 65 8.83 -10.31 2.27
C PHE A 65 8.06 -9.05 2.64
N ASP A 66 7.71 -8.25 1.65
CA ASP A 66 6.75 -7.15 1.76
C ASP A 66 5.67 -7.28 0.67
N LEU A 67 4.55 -6.57 0.87
CA LEU A 67 3.47 -6.45 -0.10
C LEU A 67 3.53 -5.08 -0.79
N ARG A 68 3.60 -5.09 -2.12
CA ARG A 68 3.32 -3.96 -3.02
C ARG A 68 1.85 -4.02 -3.43
N LEU A 69 1.07 -3.06 -2.95
CA LEU A 69 -0.34 -2.85 -3.29
C LEU A 69 -0.50 -1.59 -4.14
N TYR A 70 -1.42 -1.62 -5.09
CA TYR A 70 -1.72 -0.46 -5.94
C TYR A 70 -3.02 0.19 -5.48
N VAL A 71 -2.99 1.50 -5.29
CA VAL A 71 -4.12 2.28 -4.81
C VAL A 71 -4.29 3.50 -5.72
N LEU A 72 -5.45 3.61 -6.36
CA LEU A 72 -5.81 4.75 -7.21
C LEU A 72 -6.63 5.75 -6.42
N ILE A 73 -6.23 7.01 -6.49
CA ILE A 73 -6.98 8.15 -5.96
C ILE A 73 -7.42 9.01 -7.13
N THR A 74 -8.74 9.22 -7.27
CA THR A 74 -9.31 10.09 -8.33
C THR A 74 -9.78 11.43 -7.78
N SER A 75 -9.90 11.56 -6.46
CA SER A 75 -10.14 12.84 -5.79
C SER A 75 -9.77 12.73 -4.31
N PHE A 76 -9.26 13.81 -3.74
CA PHE A 76 -9.08 13.96 -2.29
C PHE A 76 -10.23 14.73 -1.63
N LYS A 77 -11.02 15.51 -2.37
CA LYS A 77 -12.13 16.30 -1.81
C LYS A 77 -13.31 16.32 -2.80
N PRO A 78 -14.24 15.34 -2.70
CA PRO A 78 -14.31 14.27 -1.69
C PRO A 78 -13.27 13.15 -1.91
N LEU A 79 -12.85 12.47 -0.84
CA LEU A 79 -11.88 11.36 -0.95
C LEU A 79 -12.52 10.16 -1.67
N ARG A 80 -11.97 9.79 -2.84
CA ARG A 80 -12.34 8.62 -3.64
C ARG A 80 -11.10 7.76 -3.87
N CYS A 81 -11.13 6.55 -3.31
CA CYS A 81 -10.00 5.65 -3.23
C CYS A 81 -10.40 4.23 -3.64
N TYR A 82 -9.57 3.63 -4.49
CA TYR A 82 -9.76 2.30 -5.06
C TYR A 82 -8.49 1.47 -4.85
N TYR A 83 -8.63 0.22 -4.43
CA TYR A 83 -7.51 -0.70 -4.34
C TYR A 83 -7.53 -1.68 -5.52
N TYR A 84 -6.38 -1.99 -6.08
CA TYR A 84 -6.27 -2.99 -7.15
C TYR A 84 -6.15 -4.38 -6.55
N ARG A 85 -6.96 -5.34 -7.02
CA ARG A 85 -6.98 -6.72 -6.51
C ARG A 85 -5.64 -7.46 -6.74
N GLN A 86 -4.87 -7.03 -7.74
CA GLN A 86 -3.55 -7.57 -8.02
C GLN A 86 -2.43 -6.70 -7.41
N GLY A 87 -1.31 -7.34 -7.14
CA GLY A 87 -0.11 -6.71 -6.57
C GLY A 87 1.00 -7.74 -6.45
N PHE A 88 2.06 -7.40 -5.72
CA PHE A 88 3.23 -8.27 -5.58
C PHE A 88 3.60 -8.50 -4.12
N CYS A 89 3.82 -9.74 -3.75
CA CYS A 89 4.56 -10.13 -2.55
C CYS A 89 6.03 -10.33 -2.95
N ARG A 90 6.93 -9.47 -2.47
CA ARG A 90 8.35 -9.42 -2.87
C ARG A 90 9.22 -10.08 -1.81
N PHE A 91 9.92 -11.16 -2.18
CA PHE A 91 10.74 -11.94 -1.24
C PHE A 91 12.21 -11.53 -1.26
N CYS A 92 12.83 -11.57 -0.09
CA CYS A 92 14.28 -11.61 0.06
C CYS A 92 14.86 -12.92 -0.52
N ALA A 93 16.06 -12.85 -1.09
CA ALA A 93 16.76 -14.00 -1.63
C ALA A 93 17.33 -14.90 -0.51
N THR A 94 17.85 -14.29 0.56
CA THR A 94 18.43 -15.00 1.72
C THR A 94 17.35 -15.30 2.78
N LYS A 95 17.49 -16.43 3.50
CA LYS A 95 16.65 -16.73 4.66
C LYS A 95 16.90 -15.72 5.78
N TYR A 96 15.85 -15.32 6.47
CA TYR A 96 15.90 -14.38 7.57
C TYR A 96 16.49 -15.04 8.83
N SER A 97 17.39 -14.33 9.49
CA SER A 97 17.93 -14.69 10.80
C SER A 97 17.76 -13.51 11.77
N PRO A 98 17.19 -13.73 12.98
CA PRO A 98 16.98 -12.66 13.96
C PRO A 98 18.23 -12.38 14.83
N ASP A 99 19.29 -13.17 14.70
CA ASP A 99 20.46 -13.19 15.59
C ASP A 99 21.34 -11.93 15.54
N GLY A 100 21.03 -10.96 14.66
CA GLY A 100 21.69 -9.66 14.59
C GLY A 100 23.11 -9.69 14.03
N ASN A 101 23.73 -10.87 13.91
CA ASN A 101 25.05 -11.07 13.34
C ASN A 101 25.13 -10.76 11.84
N ASN A 102 23.98 -10.74 11.16
CA ASN A 102 23.88 -10.56 9.71
C ASN A 102 23.22 -9.23 9.31
N ILE A 103 23.28 -8.21 10.18
CA ILE A 103 22.64 -6.89 9.96
C ILE A 103 23.08 -6.23 8.63
N ASP A 104 24.29 -6.54 8.16
CA ASP A 104 24.86 -6.04 6.91
C ASP A 104 24.42 -6.82 5.66
N ASP A 105 23.77 -7.99 5.81
CA ASP A 105 23.22 -8.75 4.67
C ASP A 105 21.94 -8.09 4.15
N LYS A 106 22.13 -7.12 3.25
CA LYS A 106 21.05 -6.42 2.54
C LYS A 106 20.09 -7.39 1.83
N PHE A 107 20.56 -8.55 1.37
CA PHE A 107 19.72 -9.52 0.66
C PHE A 107 18.76 -10.27 1.59
N MET A 108 19.04 -10.29 2.89
CA MET A 108 18.19 -10.83 3.95
C MET A 108 17.16 -9.80 4.44
N HIS A 109 17.54 -8.53 4.47
CA HIS A 109 16.78 -7.51 5.17
C HIS A 109 15.96 -6.56 4.28
N LEU A 110 16.38 -6.34 3.03
CA LEU A 110 15.74 -5.43 2.07
C LEU A 110 15.05 -6.23 0.97
N THR A 111 13.78 -5.95 0.71
CA THR A 111 12.96 -6.69 -0.26
C THR A 111 12.92 -6.05 -1.64
N ASN A 112 13.49 -4.84 -1.79
CA ASN A 112 13.51 -4.09 -3.05
C ASN A 112 14.14 -4.91 -4.17
N VAL A 113 13.44 -5.01 -5.30
CA VAL A 113 13.88 -5.78 -6.48
C VAL A 113 15.26 -5.32 -6.97
N ALA A 114 15.56 -4.02 -6.89
CA ALA A 114 16.86 -3.46 -7.27
C ALA A 114 18.03 -4.03 -6.44
N VAL A 115 17.85 -4.28 -5.13
CA VAL A 115 18.83 -5.01 -4.31
C VAL A 115 18.86 -6.47 -4.73
N GLN A 116 17.69 -7.10 -4.79
CA GLN A 116 17.58 -8.54 -4.95
C GLN A 116 18.17 -9.04 -6.29
N LYS A 117 18.06 -8.25 -7.36
CA LYS A 117 18.68 -8.52 -8.67
C LYS A 117 20.20 -8.62 -8.61
N GLN A 118 20.86 -8.03 -7.61
CA GLN A 118 22.32 -8.06 -7.45
C GLN A 118 22.80 -9.36 -6.79
N LYS A 119 21.91 -10.19 -6.24
CA LYS A 119 22.30 -11.46 -5.60
C LYS A 119 22.72 -12.49 -6.66
N LYS A 120 23.88 -13.12 -6.46
CA LYS A 120 24.30 -14.28 -7.26
C LYS A 120 23.23 -15.39 -7.19
N GLY A 121 22.76 -15.85 -8.35
CA GLY A 121 21.71 -16.87 -8.43
C GLY A 121 20.28 -16.33 -8.36
N TYR A 122 20.07 -15.01 -8.52
CA TYR A 122 18.73 -14.44 -8.64
C TYR A 122 17.99 -15.04 -9.83
N ASN A 123 16.85 -15.67 -9.56
CA ASN A 123 16.01 -16.25 -10.59
C ASN A 123 15.20 -15.14 -11.30
N ARG A 124 15.64 -14.77 -12.50
CA ARG A 124 14.97 -13.75 -13.31
C ARG A 124 13.60 -14.17 -13.84
N SER A 125 13.34 -15.46 -14.02
CA SER A 125 12.04 -15.92 -14.55
C SER A 125 10.92 -15.79 -13.53
N HIS A 126 11.21 -16.07 -12.25
CA HIS A 126 10.24 -15.95 -11.16
C HIS A 126 10.35 -14.60 -10.40
N GLY A 127 11.50 -13.93 -10.48
CA GLY A 127 11.74 -12.61 -9.88
C GLY A 127 11.67 -12.54 -8.35
N ASN A 128 11.67 -13.67 -7.65
CA ASN A 128 11.39 -13.78 -6.21
C ASN A 128 10.08 -13.06 -5.80
N LYS A 129 9.02 -13.18 -6.60
CA LYS A 129 7.72 -12.58 -6.31
C LYS A 129 6.61 -13.62 -6.32
N TRP A 130 5.59 -13.41 -5.50
CA TRP A 130 4.26 -13.96 -5.73
C TRP A 130 3.32 -12.84 -6.14
N ASN A 131 2.29 -13.17 -6.91
CA ASN A 131 1.14 -12.26 -7.01
C ASN A 131 0.35 -12.29 -5.69
N ILE A 132 -0.40 -11.23 -5.40
CA ILE A 132 -1.19 -11.12 -4.17
C ILE A 132 -2.22 -12.23 -4.04
N THR A 133 -2.80 -12.70 -5.16
CA THR A 133 -3.75 -13.81 -5.17
C THR A 133 -3.14 -15.10 -4.61
N ALA A 134 -1.95 -15.49 -5.08
CA ALA A 134 -1.23 -16.67 -4.62
C ALA A 134 -0.78 -16.52 -3.16
N PHE A 135 -0.33 -15.32 -2.77
CA PHE A 135 -0.04 -15.01 -1.37
C PHE A 135 -1.27 -15.20 -0.48
N ARG A 136 -2.43 -14.64 -0.85
CA ARG A 136 -3.67 -14.76 -0.09
C ARG A 136 -4.10 -16.22 0.04
N LEU A 137 -4.10 -16.98 -1.05
CA LEU A 137 -4.45 -18.42 -1.03
C LEU A 137 -3.54 -19.23 -0.10
N TYR A 138 -2.23 -18.99 -0.17
CA TYR A 138 -1.27 -19.63 0.75
C TYR A 138 -1.56 -19.27 2.21
N MET A 139 -1.75 -17.99 2.48
CA MET A 139 -2.02 -17.49 3.83
C MET A 139 -3.33 -18.02 4.40
N GLU A 140 -4.39 -18.10 3.60
CA GLU A 140 -5.68 -18.66 4.00
C GLU A 140 -5.55 -20.14 4.33
N ARG A 141 -4.72 -20.89 3.58
CA ARG A 141 -4.44 -22.30 3.84
C ARG A 141 -3.70 -22.52 5.16
N VAL A 142 -2.78 -21.62 5.52
CA VAL A 142 -1.91 -21.74 6.71
C VAL A 142 -2.58 -21.20 7.97
N TYR A 143 -3.20 -20.02 7.90
CA TYR A 143 -3.73 -19.31 9.07
C TYR A 143 -5.27 -19.34 9.18
N GLY A 144 -5.96 -19.78 8.13
CA GLY A 144 -7.42 -19.79 8.05
C GLY A 144 -7.98 -18.48 7.49
N ARG A 145 -9.03 -18.61 6.68
CA ARG A 145 -9.67 -17.49 5.96
C ARG A 145 -10.04 -16.31 6.85
N GLY A 146 -10.66 -16.56 8.01
CA GLY A 146 -11.10 -15.49 8.91
C GLY A 146 -9.97 -14.57 9.40
N LYS A 147 -8.79 -15.13 9.71
CA LYS A 147 -7.63 -14.33 10.12
C LYS A 147 -7.06 -13.51 8.96
N ILE A 148 -7.07 -14.07 7.76
CA ILE A 148 -6.53 -13.40 6.57
C ILE A 148 -7.48 -12.30 6.09
N ASP A 149 -8.79 -12.53 6.14
CA ASP A 149 -9.77 -11.47 5.92
C ASP A 149 -9.50 -10.32 6.89
N SER A 150 -9.38 -10.59 8.20
CA SER A 150 -9.01 -9.56 9.20
C SER A 150 -7.65 -8.87 8.96
N LEU A 151 -6.68 -9.56 8.36
CA LEU A 151 -5.40 -8.95 7.99
C LEU A 151 -5.58 -7.94 6.84
N PHE A 152 -6.26 -8.32 5.76
CA PHE A 152 -6.53 -7.42 4.64
C PHE A 152 -7.42 -6.25 5.06
N ASP A 153 -8.39 -6.51 5.93
CA ASP A 153 -9.20 -5.52 6.60
C ASP A 153 -8.36 -4.44 7.29
N ASN A 154 -7.34 -4.86 8.06
CA ASN A 154 -6.40 -3.95 8.72
C ASN A 154 -5.48 -3.20 7.74
N ILE A 155 -5.09 -3.83 6.62
CA ILE A 155 -4.30 -3.18 5.56
C ILE A 155 -5.12 -2.08 4.88
N PHE A 156 -6.37 -2.38 4.53
CA PHE A 156 -7.31 -1.44 3.93
C PHE A 156 -7.60 -0.26 4.85
N TRP A 157 -7.82 -0.54 6.13
CA TRP A 157 -7.93 0.49 7.16
C TRP A 157 -6.71 1.42 7.19
N MET A 158 -5.51 0.84 7.23
CA MET A 158 -4.26 1.58 7.24
C MET A 158 -4.10 2.49 6.02
N ILE A 159 -4.46 2.03 4.81
CA ILE A 159 -4.45 2.81 3.57
C ILE A 159 -5.40 4.01 3.66
N VAL A 160 -6.65 3.79 4.08
CA VAL A 160 -7.64 4.88 4.17
C VAL A 160 -7.20 5.91 5.22
N GLN A 161 -6.66 5.47 6.35
CA GLN A 161 -6.18 6.38 7.40
C GLN A 161 -4.99 7.23 6.95
N SER A 162 -4.03 6.66 6.21
CA SER A 162 -2.91 7.45 5.68
C SER A 162 -3.39 8.51 4.68
N LEU A 163 -4.37 8.17 3.84
CA LEU A 163 -4.96 9.12 2.89
C LEU A 163 -5.72 10.24 3.60
N LYS A 164 -6.54 9.91 4.61
CA LYS A 164 -7.27 10.90 5.42
C LYS A 164 -6.32 11.84 6.16
N ALA A 165 -5.19 11.33 6.67
CA ALA A 165 -4.18 12.15 7.32
C ALA A 165 -3.53 13.15 6.34
N ALA A 166 -3.34 12.76 5.07
CA ALA A 166 -2.79 13.62 4.03
C ALA A 166 -3.84 14.57 3.40
N GLN A 167 -5.12 14.20 3.42
CA GLN A 167 -6.23 14.89 2.75
C GLN A 167 -6.29 16.41 3.00
N PRO A 168 -6.03 16.96 4.20
CA PRO A 168 -6.03 18.40 4.43
C PRO A 168 -4.93 19.14 3.65
N LEU A 169 -3.78 18.49 3.45
CA LEU A 169 -2.59 19.02 2.79
C LEU A 169 -2.67 18.94 1.26
N MET A 170 -3.55 18.08 0.73
CA MET A 170 -3.67 17.86 -0.70
C MET A 170 -4.50 18.95 -1.37
N ASP A 171 -3.97 19.47 -2.48
CA ASP A 171 -4.70 20.33 -3.38
C ASP A 171 -5.85 19.57 -4.05
N ASN A 172 -6.97 20.26 -4.21
CA ASN A 172 -8.16 19.68 -4.82
C ASN A 172 -8.25 20.05 -6.30
N ASP A 173 -7.37 19.45 -7.11
CA ASP A 173 -7.54 19.51 -8.54
C ASP A 173 -8.37 18.31 -9.03
N ARG A 174 -9.59 18.60 -9.50
CA ARG A 174 -10.52 17.60 -10.07
C ARG A 174 -10.08 17.06 -11.43
N HIS A 175 -8.95 17.53 -11.96
CA HIS A 175 -8.33 17.02 -13.18
C HIS A 175 -7.19 16.04 -12.88
N CYS A 176 -6.81 15.88 -11.62
CA CYS A 176 -5.72 15.02 -11.20
C CYS A 176 -6.23 13.68 -10.65
N TYR A 177 -5.51 12.63 -10.99
CA TYR A 177 -5.61 11.33 -10.37
C TYR A 177 -4.18 10.80 -10.19
N GLU A 178 -3.97 10.00 -9.16
CA GLU A 178 -2.65 9.44 -8.88
C GLU A 178 -2.78 7.97 -8.46
N MET A 179 -1.92 7.13 -9.03
CA MET A 179 -1.83 5.71 -8.68
C MET A 179 -0.60 5.49 -7.80
N TYR A 180 -0.85 5.25 -6.52
CA TYR A 180 0.19 5.01 -5.53
C TYR A 180 0.55 3.54 -5.39
N GLY A 181 1.83 3.27 -5.10
CA GLY A 181 2.32 1.97 -4.64
C GLY A 181 2.54 1.95 -3.14
N TYR A 182 1.69 1.24 -2.40
CA TYR A 182 1.81 1.04 -0.97
C TYR A 182 2.70 -0.16 -0.66
N ASP A 183 3.73 0.04 0.16
CA ASP A 183 4.59 -1.04 0.65
C ASP A 183 4.23 -1.36 2.10
N CYS A 184 3.80 -2.60 2.32
CA CYS A 184 3.38 -3.08 3.63
C CYS A 184 4.19 -4.29 4.07
N LEU A 185 4.66 -4.29 5.31
CA LEU A 185 5.25 -5.45 5.97
C LEU A 185 4.25 -6.07 6.93
N ILE A 186 4.18 -7.40 6.99
CA ILE A 186 3.38 -8.12 7.96
C ILE A 186 4.32 -8.71 9.00
N ASP A 187 4.02 -8.52 10.29
CA ASP A 187 4.77 -9.15 11.37
C ASP A 187 4.24 -10.55 11.73
N ALA A 188 4.98 -11.28 12.56
CA ALA A 188 4.63 -12.65 12.95
C ALA A 188 3.26 -12.78 13.65
N ASN A 189 2.68 -11.69 14.15
CA ASN A 189 1.35 -11.64 14.77
C ASN A 189 0.24 -11.28 13.76
N LEU A 190 0.54 -11.28 12.46
CA LEU A 190 -0.36 -10.84 11.39
C LEU A 190 -0.79 -9.37 11.51
N LYS A 191 0.06 -8.52 12.10
CA LYS A 191 -0.15 -7.08 12.08
C LYS A 191 0.51 -6.46 10.85
N PRO A 192 -0.24 -5.69 10.02
CA PRO A 192 0.35 -4.94 8.92
C PRO A 192 1.02 -3.65 9.42
N TRP A 193 2.12 -3.30 8.76
CA TRP A 193 2.89 -2.08 8.99
C TRP A 193 3.11 -1.38 7.65
N LEU A 194 2.74 -0.10 7.56
CA LEU A 194 3.05 0.74 6.41
C LEU A 194 4.55 1.06 6.43
N LEU A 195 5.26 0.74 5.36
CA LEU A 195 6.67 1.09 5.19
C LEU A 195 6.82 2.40 4.44
N GLU A 196 6.11 2.53 3.32
CA GLU A 196 6.17 3.71 2.45
C GLU A 196 4.99 3.75 1.47
N ILE A 197 4.79 4.94 0.88
CA ILE A 197 3.84 5.18 -0.19
C ILE A 197 4.62 5.80 -1.35
N ASN A 198 4.60 5.15 -2.51
CA ASN A 198 5.29 5.60 -3.72
C ASN A 198 4.29 6.33 -4.63
N ALA A 199 4.50 7.62 -4.92
CA ALA A 199 3.70 8.36 -5.91
C ALA A 199 3.86 7.81 -7.33
N SER A 200 5.06 7.37 -7.70
CA SER A 200 5.33 6.79 -9.02
C SER A 200 5.84 5.35 -8.88
N PRO A 201 4.96 4.38 -8.62
CA PRO A 201 5.37 3.00 -8.48
C PRO A 201 5.97 2.48 -9.80
N SER A 202 7.14 1.83 -9.72
CA SER A 202 7.85 1.33 -10.90
C SER A 202 6.96 0.45 -11.79
N LEU A 203 6.91 0.80 -13.07
CA LEU A 203 6.22 0.05 -14.12
C LEU A 203 7.15 -0.93 -14.88
N GLU A 204 8.42 -1.03 -14.49
CA GLU A 204 9.39 -1.96 -15.10
C GLU A 204 8.92 -3.41 -14.97
N ASP A 205 8.77 -4.12 -16.09
CA ASP A 205 8.24 -5.48 -16.15
C ASP A 205 9.37 -6.52 -16.19
N SER A 206 9.88 -6.86 -15.01
CA SER A 206 10.97 -7.84 -14.89
C SER A 206 10.58 -9.28 -15.19
N THR A 207 9.27 -9.59 -15.25
CA THR A 207 8.73 -10.93 -15.55
C THR A 207 7.48 -10.82 -16.43
N PRO A 208 7.08 -11.90 -17.15
CA PRO A 208 5.81 -11.91 -17.90
C PRO A 208 4.58 -11.62 -17.02
N THR A 209 4.58 -12.11 -15.77
CA THR A 209 3.53 -11.83 -14.79
C THR A 209 3.49 -10.34 -14.43
N ASP A 210 4.65 -9.71 -14.26
CA ASP A 210 4.74 -8.26 -14.00
C ASP A 210 4.10 -7.49 -15.15
N ARG A 211 4.42 -7.85 -16.40
CA ARG A 211 3.89 -7.20 -17.60
C ARG A 211 2.37 -7.27 -17.64
N ILE A 212 1.79 -8.46 -17.48
CA ILE A 212 0.34 -8.65 -17.51
C ILE A 212 -0.36 -7.80 -16.44
N ILE A 213 0.10 -7.90 -15.18
CA ILE A 213 -0.51 -7.15 -14.07
C ILE A 213 -0.41 -5.64 -14.32
N LYS A 214 0.74 -5.14 -14.76
CA LYS A 214 0.98 -3.70 -14.94
C LYS A 214 0.25 -3.14 -16.15
N THR A 215 0.19 -3.88 -17.26
CA THR A 215 -0.59 -3.46 -18.43
C THR A 215 -2.08 -3.36 -18.08
N ASN A 216 -2.64 -4.36 -17.39
CA ASN A 216 -4.04 -4.32 -16.96
C ASN A 216 -4.30 -3.20 -15.95
N LEU A 217 -3.41 -3.03 -14.98
CA LEU A 217 -3.47 -1.94 -14.00
C LEU A 217 -3.56 -0.57 -14.69
N LEU A 218 -2.70 -0.31 -15.68
CA LEU A 218 -2.73 0.95 -16.43
C LEU A 218 -4.02 1.12 -17.22
N MET A 219 -4.48 0.06 -17.90
CA MET A 219 -5.72 0.09 -18.67
C MET A 219 -6.94 0.39 -17.78
N ASP A 220 -7.07 -0.31 -16.66
CA ASP A 220 -8.17 -0.11 -15.71
C ASP A 220 -8.08 1.27 -15.04
N THR A 221 -6.88 1.75 -14.73
CA THR A 221 -6.65 3.10 -14.20
C THR A 221 -7.13 4.16 -15.19
N MET A 222 -6.75 4.04 -16.46
CA MET A 222 -7.19 4.96 -17.51
C MET A 222 -8.70 4.93 -17.69
N ARG A 223 -9.33 3.75 -17.66
CA ARG A 223 -10.79 3.63 -17.73
C ARG A 223 -11.49 4.34 -16.58
N LEU A 224 -11.00 4.19 -15.34
CA LEU A 224 -11.56 4.89 -14.19
C LEU A 224 -11.31 6.40 -14.25
N ALA A 225 -10.12 6.84 -14.65
CA ALA A 225 -9.83 8.26 -14.85
C ALA A 225 -10.74 8.89 -15.92
N VAL A 226 -10.96 8.19 -17.05
CA VAL A 226 -11.89 8.62 -18.10
C VAL A 226 -13.33 8.59 -17.60
N TYR A 227 -13.75 7.57 -16.87
CA TYR A 227 -15.08 7.53 -16.24
C TYR A 227 -15.28 8.73 -15.33
N GLU A 228 -14.28 9.08 -14.52
CA GLU A 228 -14.39 10.18 -13.57
C GLU A 228 -14.51 11.55 -14.25
N ARG A 229 -14.00 11.69 -15.46
CA ARG A 229 -13.96 12.99 -16.14
C ARG A 229 -14.93 13.13 -17.30
N CYS A 230 -14.99 12.10 -18.13
CA CYS A 230 -15.71 12.07 -19.39
C CYS A 230 -16.50 10.76 -19.51
N PRO A 231 -17.44 10.47 -18.60
CA PRO A 231 -18.23 9.23 -18.62
C PRO A 231 -18.98 9.02 -19.95
N GLN A 232 -19.31 10.10 -20.66
CA GLN A 232 -19.92 10.06 -21.98
C GLN A 232 -19.04 9.36 -23.04
N LEU A 233 -17.71 9.39 -22.92
CA LEU A 233 -16.80 8.66 -23.80
C LEU A 233 -16.88 7.14 -23.60
N LEU A 234 -17.45 6.71 -22.47
CA LEU A 234 -17.73 5.32 -22.13
C LEU A 234 -19.21 4.96 -22.35
N GLY A 235 -20.01 5.86 -22.95
CA GLY A 235 -21.44 5.68 -23.14
C GLY A 235 -22.26 5.84 -21.85
N ILE A 236 -21.69 6.37 -20.78
CA ILE A 236 -22.35 6.57 -19.48
C ILE A 236 -22.92 7.97 -19.44
N LYS A 237 -24.25 8.07 -19.28
CA LYS A 237 -24.98 9.35 -19.30
C LYS A 237 -24.97 10.07 -17.95
N GLU A 238 -25.07 9.31 -16.87
CA GLU A 238 -25.14 9.82 -15.51
C GLU A 238 -24.41 8.86 -14.58
N LYS A 239 -23.62 9.41 -13.64
CA LYS A 239 -22.84 8.61 -12.70
C LYS A 239 -23.70 8.16 -11.53
N SER A 240 -23.56 6.90 -11.13
CA SER A 240 -24.13 6.44 -9.86
C SER A 240 -23.36 7.03 -8.67
N ILE A 241 -24.07 7.33 -7.58
CA ILE A 241 -23.45 7.80 -6.34
C ILE A 241 -22.69 6.66 -5.65
N ASP A 242 -23.19 5.43 -5.77
CA ASP A 242 -22.60 4.24 -5.13
C ASP A 242 -21.48 3.59 -5.94
N GLY A 243 -21.22 4.09 -7.15
CA GLY A 243 -20.19 3.59 -8.05
C GLY A 243 -20.54 2.27 -8.76
N SER A 244 -21.81 1.87 -8.78
CA SER A 244 -22.30 0.65 -9.43
C SER A 244 -22.10 0.62 -10.95
N ASP A 245 -21.96 1.78 -11.60
CA ASP A 245 -21.71 1.95 -13.04
C ASP A 245 -20.21 2.12 -13.39
N MET A 246 -19.31 2.07 -12.41
CA MET A 246 -17.89 2.29 -12.63
C MET A 246 -17.22 1.14 -13.40
N PRO A 247 -16.38 1.43 -14.41
CA PRO A 247 -15.59 0.42 -15.13
C PRO A 247 -14.37 0.01 -14.30
N LEU A 248 -14.59 -0.61 -13.15
CA LEU A 248 -13.53 -0.89 -12.15
C LEU A 248 -12.44 -1.84 -12.68
N GLY A 249 -12.77 -2.76 -13.59
CA GLY A 249 -11.83 -3.82 -13.98
C GLY A 249 -11.37 -4.60 -12.76
N ASP A 250 -10.06 -4.64 -12.51
CA ASP A 250 -9.47 -5.25 -11.31
C ASP A 250 -9.38 -4.35 -10.07
N TYR A 251 -9.91 -3.12 -10.14
CA TYR A 251 -10.12 -2.31 -8.94
C TYR A 251 -11.32 -2.77 -8.12
N GLU A 252 -11.27 -2.43 -6.84
CA GLU A 252 -12.41 -2.42 -5.93
C GLU A 252 -12.46 -1.09 -5.20
N ILE A 253 -13.69 -0.63 -4.92
CA ILE A 253 -13.92 0.59 -4.17
C ILE A 253 -13.45 0.37 -2.73
N LEU A 254 -12.42 1.12 -2.33
CA LEU A 254 -11.90 1.07 -0.96
C LEU A 254 -12.63 2.08 -0.07
N TYR A 255 -12.84 3.30 -0.58
CA TYR A 255 -13.51 4.36 0.15
C TYR A 255 -14.09 5.42 -0.80
N LEU A 256 -15.37 5.73 -0.61
CA LEU A 256 -16.05 6.89 -1.21
C LEU A 256 -16.60 7.74 -0.07
N GLU A 257 -16.07 8.95 0.08
CA GLU A 257 -16.43 9.84 1.18
C GLU A 257 -17.92 10.24 1.12
N GLU A 258 -18.44 10.56 -0.06
CA GLU A 258 -19.84 10.92 -0.28
C GLU A 258 -20.82 9.80 0.12
N VAL A 259 -20.51 8.54 -0.18
CA VAL A 259 -21.32 7.38 0.21
C VAL A 259 -21.30 7.22 1.72
N THR A 260 -20.13 7.41 2.34
CA THR A 260 -19.96 7.33 3.80
C THR A 260 -20.76 8.41 4.51
N LEU A 261 -20.68 9.66 4.04
CA LEU A 261 -21.43 10.79 4.58
C LEU A 261 -22.94 10.60 4.44
N LYS A 262 -23.41 10.14 3.27
CA LYS A 262 -24.83 9.84 3.03
C LYS A 262 -25.35 8.79 4.02
N ASN A 263 -24.62 7.68 4.18
CA ASN A 263 -24.98 6.63 5.14
C ASN A 263 -25.04 7.15 6.59
N VAL A 264 -24.17 8.07 6.99
CA VAL A 264 -24.17 8.68 8.34
C VAL A 264 -25.39 9.57 8.52
N VAL A 265 -25.75 10.37 7.52
CA VAL A 265 -26.95 11.23 7.55
C VAL A 265 -28.22 10.39 7.65
N GLU A 266 -28.34 9.35 6.83
CA GLU A 266 -29.48 8.41 6.86
C GLU A 266 -29.61 7.72 8.21
N LYS A 267 -28.50 7.22 8.79
CA LYS A 267 -28.51 6.59 10.11
C LYS A 267 -28.94 7.56 11.22
N LYS A 268 -28.45 8.80 11.19
CA LYS A 268 -28.88 9.84 12.16
C LYS A 268 -30.37 10.18 12.00
N ALA A 269 -30.88 10.19 10.77
CA ALA A 269 -32.29 10.41 10.51
C ALA A 269 -33.16 9.25 11.05
N GLU A 270 -32.72 8.00 10.85
CA GLU A 270 -33.38 6.80 11.42
C GLU A 270 -33.37 6.81 12.97
N GLU A 271 -32.25 7.16 13.60
CA GLU A 271 -32.14 7.27 15.06
C GLU A 271 -33.04 8.39 15.62
N ASN A 272 -33.17 9.50 14.90
CA ASN A 272 -34.06 10.60 15.29
C ASN A 272 -35.54 10.26 15.05
N ALA A 273 -35.88 9.53 13.98
CA ALA A 273 -37.24 9.07 13.71
C ALA A 273 -37.67 7.96 14.70
N GLY A 274 -36.75 7.09 15.11
CA GLY A 274 -36.98 6.06 16.12
C GLY A 274 -37.24 6.60 17.53
N ARG A 275 -36.95 7.89 17.80
CA ARG A 275 -37.36 8.56 19.06
C ARG A 275 -38.85 8.93 19.11
N TYR A 276 -39.58 8.84 17.99
CA TYR A 276 -41.00 9.21 17.90
C TYR A 276 -41.89 8.12 17.26
N GLY A 277 -41.45 6.86 17.16
CA GLY A 277 -42.21 5.76 16.53
C GLY A 277 -42.41 4.54 17.44
N PRO A 278 -43.52 3.79 17.30
CA PRO A 278 -43.81 2.65 18.16
C PRO A 278 -42.88 1.47 17.85
N VAL A 279 -42.39 0.84 18.92
CA VAL A 279 -41.49 -0.31 18.91
C VAL A 279 -42.13 -1.48 18.16
N THR A 280 -41.53 -1.92 17.04
CA THR A 280 -41.87 -3.19 16.39
C THR A 280 -40.62 -4.05 16.19
N GLY A 281 -40.80 -5.37 16.36
CA GLY A 281 -39.76 -6.37 16.60
C GLY A 281 -38.90 -6.78 15.39
N PRO A 282 -37.99 -7.76 15.58
CA PRO A 282 -36.81 -7.92 14.75
C PRO A 282 -37.09 -8.63 13.41
N SER A 283 -36.72 -7.97 12.31
CA SER A 283 -36.66 -8.54 10.96
C SER A 283 -35.29 -9.18 10.70
N LYS A 284 -35.29 -10.39 10.10
CA LYS A 284 -34.10 -11.19 9.78
C LYS A 284 -33.48 -10.82 8.43
N SER A 285 -32.15 -10.64 8.48
CA SER A 285 -31.08 -10.89 7.49
C SER A 285 -31.19 -10.41 6.04
N SER A 286 -30.18 -9.65 5.60
CA SER A 286 -29.48 -9.90 4.34
C SER A 286 -27.98 -9.58 4.50
N LYS A 287 -27.11 -10.46 4.01
CA LYS A 287 -25.65 -10.32 4.09
C LYS A 287 -25.22 -9.12 3.22
N LYS A 288 -24.80 -8.03 3.86
CA LYS A 288 -24.14 -6.86 3.26
C LYS A 288 -22.65 -6.85 3.65
N PRO A 289 -21.76 -6.26 2.82
CA PRO A 289 -20.33 -6.18 3.12
C PRO A 289 -20.09 -5.51 4.47
N ARG A 290 -19.16 -6.08 5.23
CA ARG A 290 -19.03 -5.92 6.69
C ARG A 290 -18.22 -4.67 7.06
N TRP A 291 -18.60 -3.52 6.51
CA TRP A 291 -17.89 -2.25 6.71
C TRP A 291 -18.83 -1.10 7.04
N LYS A 292 -19.58 -1.28 8.13
CA LYS A 292 -20.27 -0.20 8.82
C LYS A 292 -19.79 -0.23 10.26
N ASN A 293 -18.73 0.53 10.56
CA ASN A 293 -18.37 1.07 11.88
C ASN A 293 -17.01 1.78 11.78
N ILE A 294 -16.93 2.73 10.86
CA ILE A 294 -15.84 3.71 10.83
C ILE A 294 -16.54 5.06 10.96
N VAL A 295 -16.65 5.51 12.20
CA VAL A 295 -16.89 6.89 12.60
C VAL A 295 -15.70 7.29 13.44
#